data_AF-A0A077Z954-F1
#
_entry.id   AF-A0A077Z954-F1
#
_cell.length_a   1.000
_cell.length_b   1.000
_cell.length_c   1.000
_cell.angle_alpha   90.00
_cell.angle_beta   90.00
_cell.angle_gamma   90.00
#
_symmetry.space_group_name_H-M   'P 1'
#
loop_
_entity.id
_entity.type
_entity.pdbx_description
1 polymer ?
#
loop_
_entity_poly.entity_id
_entity_poly.type
_entity_poly.pdbx_seq_one_letter_code
_entity_poly.pdbx_strand_id
1 'polypeptide(L)'
;MINGFAAVRYLQSVLLQQTFQRILYGILVATVLGGFFAIVYLTYAGVIAPWSGRFYSLWDTEYARIHIPIISSVSEHQPTTWFASFFDLHILVASFPVGLYLCLMKINDERIFVILYAMTSVYFAGVMIRLMLTLTPVVCVLSGIAFSYIFEHCLRDDAAEQTSSIQSFNRPTTSTPEQSLKSKDKTMYDKKPSKIGNAEAREQQLVTEDEFSSNLKTLVSLAFLTVLAIFVIHCTWVTSNAYSSPSVVLAAHSNDGSRNILDDFREAYYWLSQNTPDQARIMSWWDYGYQIAGMANRTTLVDNNTWNNSHIALVGKAMSSNESEAYKIMRALDVDYVLVIFGGLFGYSGDDINKFLWMVRIAEGEHPKDIHESDYFSEDGDFRVDHLGSPTLLNCLMYKLSFFRFGEVQTGLHSPPGFDRTRGVEIGNKNFHLNYLEEAFTSENWLVRIYKVKDLANRYTIPYANRMIKLKKPTSYGRVKVPTVLC
;
A
#
# COMPACT_ATOMS: atom_id res chain seq x y z
N MET A 1 -2.53 -23.38 26.29
CA MET A 1 -3.10 -24.57 25.61
C MET A 1 -2.05 -25.66 25.35
N ILE A 2 -0.90 -25.35 24.71
CA ILE A 2 0.16 -26.34 24.42
C ILE A 2 0.67 -27.07 25.68
N ASN A 3 0.96 -26.34 26.77
CA ASN A 3 1.40 -26.97 28.03
C ASN A 3 0.35 -27.94 28.59
N GLY A 4 -0.94 -27.61 28.44
CA GLY A 4 -2.04 -28.50 28.82
C GLY A 4 -2.06 -29.77 27.96
N PHE A 5 -1.89 -29.63 26.64
CA PHE A 5 -1.77 -30.77 25.74
C PHE A 5 -0.54 -31.64 26.06
N ALA A 6 0.61 -31.03 26.34
CA ALA A 6 1.84 -31.73 26.71
C ALA A 6 1.67 -32.49 28.03
N ALA A 7 1.05 -31.89 29.04
CA ALA A 7 0.75 -32.55 30.32
C ALA A 7 -0.21 -33.73 30.13
N VAL A 8 -1.25 -33.57 29.31
CA VAL A 8 -2.20 -34.65 28.97
C VAL A 8 -1.48 -35.78 28.22
N ARG A 9 -0.62 -35.47 27.25
CA ARG A 9 0.22 -36.45 26.52
C ARG A 9 1.20 -37.17 27.45
N TYR A 10 1.81 -36.46 28.39
CA TYR A 10 2.69 -37.05 29.40
C TYR A 10 1.91 -38.01 30.31
N LEU A 11 0.76 -37.59 30.84
CA LEU A 11 -0.12 -38.45 31.62
C LEU A 11 -0.61 -39.67 30.81
N GLN A 12 -0.87 -39.50 29.51
CA GLN A 12 -1.23 -40.59 28.61
C GLN A 12 -0.10 -41.63 28.47
N SER A 13 1.16 -41.21 28.54
CA SER A 13 2.31 -42.13 28.48
C SER A 13 2.52 -42.92 29.78
N VAL A 14 2.12 -42.35 30.92
CA VAL A 14 2.29 -42.97 32.25
C VAL A 14 1.12 -43.91 32.59
N LEU A 15 -0.09 -43.65 32.08
CA LEU A 15 -1.29 -44.41 32.41
C LEU A 15 -1.77 -45.29 31.24
N LEU A 16 -1.54 -46.62 31.37
CA LEU A 16 -1.72 -47.63 30.32
C LEU A 16 -3.17 -48.09 30.03
N GLN A 17 -4.21 -47.41 30.54
CA GLN A 17 -5.60 -47.92 30.46
C GLN A 17 -6.44 -47.21 29.39
N GLN A 18 -7.03 -47.99 28.47
CA GLN A 18 -7.94 -47.50 27.40
C GLN A 18 -9.09 -46.62 27.93
N THR A 19 -9.59 -46.90 29.14
CA THR A 19 -10.63 -46.08 29.80
C THR A 19 -10.12 -44.67 30.11
N PHE A 20 -8.85 -44.55 30.50
CA PHE A 20 -8.23 -43.27 30.84
C PHE A 20 -7.93 -42.42 29.60
N GLN A 21 -7.73 -43.03 28.42
CA GLN A 21 -7.58 -42.30 27.16
C GLN A 21 -8.82 -41.47 26.80
N ARG A 22 -10.03 -42.02 27.02
CA ARG A 22 -11.28 -41.27 26.79
C ARG A 22 -11.44 -40.12 27.78
N ILE A 23 -11.09 -40.34 29.04
CA ILE A 23 -11.12 -39.30 30.09
C ILE A 23 -10.11 -38.20 29.77
N LEU A 24 -8.89 -38.54 29.36
CA LEU A 24 -7.85 -37.57 28.97
C LEU A 24 -8.27 -36.75 27.75
N TYR A 25 -8.86 -37.37 26.74
CA TYR A 25 -9.40 -36.64 25.59
C TYR A 25 -10.54 -35.70 26.01
N GLY A 26 -11.44 -36.15 26.90
CA GLY A 26 -12.47 -35.32 27.50
C GLY A 26 -11.90 -34.12 28.26
N ILE A 27 -10.87 -34.33 29.09
CA ILE A 27 -10.17 -33.26 29.80
C ILE A 27 -9.48 -32.30 28.83
N LEU A 28 -8.88 -32.81 27.75
CA LEU A 28 -8.26 -31.96 26.73
C LEU A 28 -9.30 -31.05 26.07
N VAL A 29 -10.41 -31.60 25.59
CA VAL A 29 -11.50 -30.84 24.98
C VAL A 29 -12.09 -29.85 25.99
N ALA A 30 -12.33 -30.27 27.23
CA ALA A 30 -12.82 -29.40 28.29
C ALA A 30 -11.83 -28.27 28.64
N THR A 31 -10.52 -28.52 28.60
CA THR A 31 -9.49 -27.51 28.84
C THR A 31 -9.39 -26.52 27.69
N VAL A 32 -9.53 -26.98 26.44
CA VAL A 32 -9.53 -26.11 25.25
C VAL A 32 -10.80 -25.25 25.22
N LEU A 33 -11.97 -25.85 25.41
CA LEU A 33 -13.24 -25.12 25.48
C LEU A 33 -13.29 -24.20 26.69
N GLY A 34 -12.88 -24.68 27.87
CA GLY A 34 -12.79 -23.87 29.08
C GLY A 34 -11.83 -22.69 28.92
N GLY A 35 -10.68 -22.91 28.27
CA GLY A 35 -9.73 -21.85 27.92
C GLY A 35 -10.33 -20.84 26.93
N PHE A 36 -11.05 -21.29 25.92
CA PHE A 36 -11.75 -20.42 24.96
C PHE A 36 -12.83 -19.58 25.65
N PHE A 37 -13.72 -20.19 26.44
CA PHE A 37 -14.74 -19.48 27.19
C PHE A 37 -14.15 -18.54 28.24
N ALA A 38 -13.04 -18.91 28.88
CA ALA A 38 -12.33 -18.02 29.79
C ALA A 38 -11.80 -16.77 29.08
N ILE A 39 -11.20 -16.92 27.89
CA ILE A 39 -10.73 -15.77 27.09
C ILE A 39 -11.92 -14.90 26.69
N VAL A 40 -13.00 -15.49 26.16
CA VAL A 40 -14.21 -14.76 25.77
C VAL A 40 -14.82 -14.00 26.96
N TYR A 41 -14.90 -14.66 28.12
CA TYR A 41 -15.40 -14.03 29.34
C TYR A 41 -14.49 -12.90 29.83
N LEU A 42 -13.16 -13.09 29.80
CA LEU A 42 -12.19 -12.06 30.21
C LEU A 42 -12.18 -10.86 29.25
N THR A 43 -12.37 -11.10 27.95
CA THR A 43 -12.53 -10.04 26.95
C THR A 43 -13.84 -9.29 27.16
N TYR A 44 -14.95 -9.99 27.40
CA TYR A 44 -16.25 -9.36 27.69
C TYR A 44 -16.25 -8.59 29.01
N ALA A 45 -15.56 -9.11 30.03
CA ALA A 45 -15.36 -8.45 31.32
C ALA A 45 -14.41 -7.23 31.25
N GLY A 46 -13.79 -6.97 30.09
CA GLY A 46 -12.91 -5.82 29.87
C GLY A 46 -11.51 -5.96 30.48
N VAL A 47 -11.14 -7.13 31.01
CA VAL A 47 -9.80 -7.40 31.52
C VAL A 47 -8.80 -7.52 30.36
N ILE A 48 -9.24 -8.12 29.25
CA ILE A 48 -8.48 -8.19 27.99
C ILE A 48 -9.08 -7.16 27.03
N ALA A 49 -8.26 -6.21 26.58
CA ALA A 49 -8.69 -5.22 25.60
C ALA A 49 -9.19 -5.88 24.30
N PRO A 50 -10.25 -5.36 23.67
CA PRO A 50 -10.71 -5.85 22.37
C PRO A 50 -9.68 -5.60 21.26
N TRP A 51 -9.89 -6.22 20.11
CA TRP A 51 -9.07 -6.01 18.92
C TRP A 51 -8.98 -4.51 18.57
N SER A 52 -7.79 -4.03 18.24
CA SER A 52 -7.64 -2.66 17.78
C SER A 52 -8.36 -2.47 16.44
N GLY A 53 -8.87 -1.27 16.17
CA GLY A 53 -9.63 -0.98 14.95
C GLY A 53 -8.88 -1.33 13.65
N ARG A 54 -7.54 -1.22 13.65
CA ARG A 54 -6.68 -1.58 12.50
C ARG A 54 -6.64 -3.09 12.22
N PHE A 55 -6.73 -3.95 13.24
CA PHE A 55 -6.81 -5.40 13.04
C PHE A 55 -8.25 -5.84 12.78
N TYR A 56 -9.22 -5.20 13.44
CA TYR A 56 -10.63 -5.51 13.24
C TYR A 56 -11.09 -5.20 11.82
N SER A 57 -10.53 -4.16 11.17
CA SER A 57 -10.84 -3.82 9.77
C SER A 57 -10.41 -4.88 8.75
N LEU A 58 -9.54 -5.82 9.12
CA LEU A 58 -9.17 -6.96 8.27
C LEU A 58 -10.19 -8.10 8.35
N TRP A 59 -10.98 -8.13 9.42
CA TRP A 59 -12.08 -9.08 9.60
C TRP A 59 -13.39 -8.50 9.06
N ASP A 60 -13.72 -7.29 9.49
CA ASP A 60 -14.89 -6.53 9.02
C ASP A 60 -14.41 -5.37 8.15
N THR A 61 -14.48 -5.58 6.83
CA THR A 61 -13.96 -4.64 5.83
C THR A 61 -14.73 -3.33 5.76
N GLU A 62 -15.96 -3.28 6.30
CA GLU A 62 -16.80 -2.09 6.27
C GLU A 62 -16.59 -1.20 7.50
N TYR A 63 -16.14 -1.77 8.62
CA TYR A 63 -15.97 -1.08 9.90
C TYR A 63 -15.12 0.20 9.80
N ALA A 64 -13.98 0.13 9.08
CA ALA A 64 -13.07 1.26 8.93
C ALA A 64 -13.70 2.42 8.14
N ARG A 65 -14.50 2.12 7.11
CA ARG A 65 -15.14 3.14 6.27
C ARG A 65 -16.19 3.95 7.05
N ILE A 66 -16.93 3.28 7.95
CA ILE A 66 -18.03 3.91 8.69
C ILE A 66 -17.53 4.62 9.96
N HIS A 67 -16.69 3.97 10.76
CA HIS A 67 -16.38 4.45 12.11
C HIS A 67 -15.05 5.19 12.22
N ILE A 68 -14.07 4.88 11.36
CA ILE A 68 -12.70 5.40 11.49
C ILE A 68 -12.19 5.85 10.12
N PRO A 69 -12.65 7.03 9.62
CA PRO A 69 -12.34 7.49 8.27
C PRO A 69 -10.83 7.61 8.00
N ILE A 70 -10.02 7.87 9.04
CA ILE A 70 -8.55 7.95 8.94
C ILE A 70 -7.89 6.63 8.52
N ILE A 71 -8.48 5.47 8.85
CA ILE A 71 -7.97 4.18 8.36
C ILE A 71 -8.31 4.02 6.88
N SER A 72 -9.52 4.41 6.48
CA SER A 72 -9.96 4.29 5.07
C SER A 72 -9.33 5.33 4.12
N SER A 73 -8.81 6.44 4.64
CA SER A 73 -8.18 7.49 3.84
C SER A 73 -6.80 7.09 3.27
N VAL A 74 -6.17 6.07 3.85
CA VAL A 74 -4.86 5.57 3.39
C VAL A 74 -5.06 4.71 2.14
N SER A 75 -4.44 5.12 1.02
CA SER A 75 -4.57 4.40 -0.26
C SER A 75 -4.11 2.94 -0.19
N GLU A 76 -3.14 2.63 0.65
CA GLU A 76 -2.61 1.27 0.85
C GLU A 76 -3.58 0.32 1.58
N HIS A 77 -4.62 0.87 2.22
CA HIS A 77 -5.66 0.09 2.90
C HIS A 77 -6.80 -0.35 1.98
N GLN A 78 -6.77 0.04 0.72
CA GLN A 78 -7.75 -0.38 -0.28
C GLN A 78 -7.55 -1.86 -0.65
N PRO A 79 -8.61 -2.54 -1.14
CA PRO A 79 -8.52 -3.92 -1.59
C PRO A 79 -7.68 -4.09 -2.85
N THR A 80 -7.08 -5.26 -3.03
CA THR A 80 -6.27 -5.56 -4.23
C THR A 80 -7.15 -5.96 -5.40
N THR A 81 -6.86 -5.40 -6.58
CA THR A 81 -7.44 -5.90 -7.83
C THR A 81 -6.59 -7.06 -8.37
N TRP A 82 -7.19 -7.96 -9.14
CA TRP A 82 -6.46 -9.08 -9.77
C TRP A 82 -5.29 -8.61 -10.64
N PHE A 83 -5.42 -7.43 -11.25
CA PHE A 83 -4.37 -6.82 -12.06
C PHE A 83 -3.13 -6.50 -11.23
N ALA A 84 -3.29 -5.98 -10.01
CA ALA A 84 -2.17 -5.70 -9.11
C ALA A 84 -1.42 -6.99 -8.75
N SER A 85 -2.14 -8.08 -8.44
CA SER A 85 -1.52 -9.38 -8.17
C SER A 85 -0.71 -9.90 -9.38
N PHE A 86 -1.23 -9.76 -10.60
CA PHE A 86 -0.51 -10.17 -11.81
C PHE A 86 0.68 -9.24 -12.10
N PHE A 87 0.53 -7.95 -11.88
CA PHE A 87 1.57 -6.95 -12.10
C PHE A 87 2.79 -7.19 -11.19
N ASP A 88 2.55 -7.54 -9.91
CA ASP A 88 3.61 -7.77 -8.93
C ASP A 88 4.29 -9.14 -9.06
N LEU A 89 3.52 -10.18 -9.37
CA LEU A 89 3.97 -11.57 -9.27
C LEU A 89 4.11 -12.28 -10.62
N HIS A 90 3.61 -11.69 -11.72
CA HIS A 90 3.66 -12.24 -13.08
C HIS A 90 3.32 -13.74 -13.13
N ILE A 91 4.27 -14.59 -13.47
CA ILE A 91 4.06 -16.03 -13.58
C ILE A 91 3.83 -16.71 -12.23
N LEU A 92 4.36 -16.16 -11.14
CA LEU A 92 4.27 -16.79 -9.83
C LEU A 92 2.82 -16.95 -9.36
N VAL A 93 1.90 -16.09 -9.84
CA VAL A 93 0.45 -16.24 -9.59
C VAL A 93 -0.09 -17.55 -10.17
N ALA A 94 0.41 -17.96 -11.34
CA ALA A 94 -0.05 -19.17 -12.03
C ALA A 94 0.62 -20.44 -11.49
N SER A 95 1.88 -20.38 -11.07
CA SER A 95 2.60 -21.54 -10.50
C SER A 95 2.33 -21.74 -9.01
N PHE A 96 1.84 -20.73 -8.30
CA PHE A 96 1.49 -20.81 -6.88
C PHE A 96 0.50 -21.94 -6.53
N PRO A 97 -0.66 -22.11 -7.21
CA PRO A 97 -1.59 -23.20 -6.91
C PRO A 97 -1.00 -24.58 -7.17
N VAL A 98 -0.10 -24.71 -8.16
CA VAL A 98 0.61 -25.96 -8.47
C VAL A 98 1.56 -26.32 -7.33
N GLY A 99 2.31 -25.35 -6.81
CA GLY A 99 3.18 -25.54 -5.64
C GLY A 99 2.39 -25.94 -4.39
N LEU A 100 1.23 -25.29 -4.16
CA LEU A 100 0.34 -25.63 -3.06
C LEU A 100 -0.19 -27.06 -3.17
N TYR A 101 -0.61 -27.47 -4.37
CA TYR A 101 -1.07 -28.83 -4.64
C TYR A 101 0.01 -29.89 -4.38
N LEU A 102 1.25 -29.65 -4.82
CA LEU A 102 2.38 -30.56 -4.56
C LEU A 102 2.70 -30.70 -3.06
N CYS A 103 2.56 -29.61 -2.30
CA CYS A 103 2.69 -29.64 -0.84
C CYS A 103 1.56 -30.43 -0.15
N LEU A 104 0.34 -30.38 -0.68
CA LEU A 104 -0.79 -31.17 -0.18
C LEU A 104 -0.63 -32.67 -0.45
N MET A 105 0.01 -33.06 -1.55
CA MET A 105 0.23 -34.47 -1.90
C MET A 105 1.24 -35.16 -0.97
N LYS A 106 2.27 -34.45 -0.53
CA LYS A 106 3.31 -34.98 0.38
C LYS A 106 3.23 -34.27 1.73
N ILE A 107 2.27 -34.64 2.58
CA ILE A 107 2.08 -33.97 3.87
C ILE A 107 3.26 -34.26 4.80
N ASN A 108 3.87 -33.19 5.33
CA ASN A 108 4.88 -33.22 6.39
C ASN A 108 4.62 -32.06 7.36
N ASP A 109 5.15 -32.12 8.58
CA ASP A 109 4.93 -31.10 9.62
C ASP A 109 5.30 -29.69 9.13
N GLU A 110 6.43 -29.57 8.41
CA GLU A 110 6.89 -28.32 7.80
C GLU A 110 5.96 -27.82 6.68
N ARG A 111 5.38 -28.73 5.89
CA ARG A 111 4.53 -28.38 4.75
C ARG A 111 3.15 -27.93 5.22
N ILE A 112 2.66 -28.45 6.35
CA ILE A 112 1.43 -27.97 6.99
C ILE A 112 1.57 -26.48 7.35
N PHE A 113 2.72 -26.07 7.90
CA PHE A 113 3.00 -24.66 8.19
C PHE A 113 2.97 -23.80 6.91
N VAL A 114 3.61 -24.24 5.83
CA VAL A 114 3.62 -23.52 4.55
C VAL A 114 2.22 -23.39 3.95
N ILE A 115 1.40 -24.45 4.02
CA ILE A 115 0.02 -24.42 3.51
C ILE A 115 -0.84 -23.43 4.30
N LEU A 116 -0.75 -23.46 5.64
CA LEU A 116 -1.48 -22.52 6.50
C LEU A 116 -1.05 -21.08 6.22
N TYR A 117 0.27 -20.83 6.14
CA TYR A 117 0.81 -19.53 5.82
C TYR A 117 0.33 -19.02 4.45
N ALA A 118 0.36 -19.87 3.42
CA ALA A 118 -0.13 -19.55 2.08
C ALA A 118 -1.61 -19.16 2.09
N MET A 119 -2.47 -19.96 2.72
CA MET A 119 -3.91 -19.68 2.79
C MET A 119 -4.21 -18.39 3.55
N THR A 120 -3.57 -18.17 4.70
CA THR A 120 -3.79 -16.95 5.49
C THR A 120 -3.28 -15.71 4.76
N SER A 121 -2.11 -15.79 4.13
CA SER A 121 -1.53 -14.63 3.43
C SER A 121 -2.31 -14.27 2.17
N VAL A 122 -2.85 -15.25 1.44
CA VAL A 122 -3.73 -14.98 0.28
C VAL A 122 -5.00 -14.24 0.71
N TYR A 123 -5.62 -14.66 1.83
CA TYR A 123 -6.79 -13.96 2.37
C TYR A 123 -6.46 -12.50 2.72
N PHE A 124 -5.41 -12.27 3.51
CA PHE A 124 -5.04 -10.93 3.96
C PHE A 124 -4.57 -10.01 2.81
N ALA A 125 -3.84 -10.53 1.83
CA ALA A 125 -3.46 -9.78 0.64
C ALA A 125 -4.65 -9.44 -0.26
N GLY A 126 -5.70 -10.28 -0.27
CA GLY A 126 -6.96 -9.97 -0.95
C GLY A 126 -7.70 -8.79 -0.32
N VAL A 127 -7.64 -8.65 1.01
CA VAL A 127 -8.34 -7.59 1.75
C VAL A 127 -7.60 -6.25 1.67
N MET A 128 -6.27 -6.23 1.68
CA MET A 128 -5.47 -4.99 1.76
C MET A 128 -4.22 -5.05 0.87
N ILE A 129 -4.00 -4.02 0.04
CA ILE A 129 -2.84 -3.91 -0.87
C ILE A 129 -1.50 -3.99 -0.14
N ARG A 130 -1.35 -3.31 1.01
CA ARG A 130 -0.10 -3.36 1.81
C ARG A 130 0.32 -4.79 2.18
N LEU A 131 -0.63 -5.69 2.40
CA LEU A 131 -0.35 -7.06 2.83
C LEU A 131 0.12 -7.97 1.69
N MET A 132 0.12 -7.50 0.44
CA MET A 132 0.77 -8.17 -0.70
C MET A 132 2.24 -8.48 -0.40
N LEU A 133 2.94 -7.58 0.29
CA LEU A 133 4.34 -7.77 0.70
C LEU A 133 4.56 -9.04 1.51
N THR A 134 3.59 -9.41 2.36
CA THR A 134 3.66 -10.62 3.20
C THR A 134 3.29 -11.90 2.44
N LEU A 135 2.57 -11.78 1.31
CA LEU A 135 2.25 -12.88 0.43
C LEU A 135 3.44 -13.27 -0.47
N THR A 136 4.24 -12.30 -0.91
CA THR A 136 5.34 -12.53 -1.87
C THR A 136 6.31 -13.66 -1.46
N PRO A 137 6.81 -13.74 -0.21
CA PRO A 137 7.76 -14.79 0.17
C PRO A 137 7.20 -16.21 0.03
N VAL A 138 5.95 -16.44 0.44
CA VAL A 138 5.33 -17.78 0.33
C VAL A 138 5.02 -18.16 -1.11
N VAL A 139 4.63 -17.17 -1.93
CA VAL A 139 4.44 -17.36 -3.36
C VAL A 139 5.75 -17.75 -4.04
N CYS A 140 6.87 -17.10 -3.71
CA CYS A 140 8.19 -17.45 -4.23
C CYS A 140 8.60 -18.88 -3.85
N VAL A 141 8.40 -19.29 -2.60
CA VAL A 141 8.72 -20.65 -2.13
C VAL A 141 7.88 -21.71 -2.84
N LEU A 142 6.56 -21.53 -2.90
CA LEU A 142 5.67 -22.50 -3.54
C LEU A 142 5.88 -22.57 -5.06
N SER A 143 6.09 -21.43 -5.70
CA SER A 143 6.44 -21.38 -7.13
C SER A 143 7.78 -22.05 -7.38
N GLY A 144 8.78 -21.84 -6.50
CA GLY A 144 10.07 -22.51 -6.55
C GLY A 144 9.95 -24.04 -6.45
N ILE A 145 9.10 -24.55 -5.55
CA ILE A 145 8.81 -25.99 -5.44
C ILE A 145 8.15 -26.51 -6.72
N ALA A 146 7.20 -25.76 -7.30
CA ALA A 146 6.54 -26.15 -8.55
C ALA A 146 7.53 -26.24 -9.72
N PHE A 147 8.36 -25.20 -9.92
CA PHE A 147 9.38 -25.21 -10.97
C PHE A 147 10.45 -26.28 -10.72
N SER A 148 10.90 -26.46 -9.47
CA SER A 148 11.86 -27.52 -9.12
C SER A 148 11.31 -28.91 -9.43
N TYR A 149 10.04 -29.17 -9.12
CA TYR A 149 9.41 -30.45 -9.43
C TYR A 149 9.35 -30.71 -10.95
N ILE A 150 9.02 -29.68 -11.74
CA ILE A 150 8.99 -29.75 -13.19
C ILE A 150 10.40 -30.02 -13.75
N PHE A 151 11.40 -29.29 -13.27
CA PHE A 151 12.79 -29.48 -13.71
C PHE A 151 13.35 -30.84 -13.31
N GLU A 152 13.03 -31.37 -12.12
CA GLU A 152 13.44 -32.71 -11.71
C GLU A 152 12.88 -33.79 -12.65
N HIS A 153 11.63 -33.66 -13.10
CA HIS A 153 11.03 -34.62 -14.04
C HIS A 153 11.53 -34.46 -15.49
N CYS A 154 11.87 -33.25 -15.90
CA CYS A 154 12.35 -32.99 -17.26
C CYS A 154 13.84 -33.27 -17.44
N LEU A 155 14.68 -33.03 -16.41
CA LEU A 155 16.14 -33.18 -16.47
C LEU A 155 16.65 -34.56 -16.04
N ARG A 156 15.81 -35.39 -15.42
CA ARG A 156 16.19 -36.75 -15.08
C ARG A 156 16.19 -37.61 -16.35
N ASP A 157 17.39 -37.80 -16.89
CA ASP A 157 17.68 -38.79 -17.93
C ASP A 157 17.71 -40.18 -17.28
N ASP A 158 16.60 -40.91 -17.39
CA ASP A 158 16.49 -42.30 -16.95
C ASP A 158 17.56 -43.20 -17.63
N ALA A 159 18.12 -42.76 -18.77
CA ALA A 159 19.20 -43.42 -19.48
C ALA A 159 20.54 -43.48 -18.71
N ALA A 160 20.84 -42.49 -17.85
CA ALA A 160 22.09 -42.46 -17.09
C ALA A 160 22.08 -43.44 -15.89
N GLU A 161 20.92 -43.62 -15.25
CA GLU A 161 20.76 -44.59 -14.15
C GLU A 161 20.70 -46.03 -14.68
N GLN A 162 20.03 -46.29 -15.82
CA GLN A 162 19.99 -47.64 -16.39
C GLN A 162 21.36 -48.11 -16.87
N THR A 163 22.15 -47.23 -17.52
CA THR A 163 23.52 -47.57 -17.95
C THR A 163 24.45 -47.91 -16.77
N SER A 164 24.28 -47.21 -15.65
CA SER A 164 25.03 -47.46 -14.41
C SER A 164 24.65 -48.80 -13.77
N SER A 165 23.37 -49.17 -13.79
CA SER A 165 22.89 -50.46 -13.27
C SER A 165 23.35 -51.66 -14.12
N ILE A 166 23.33 -51.54 -15.45
CA ILE A 166 23.76 -52.59 -16.39
C ILE A 166 25.30 -52.80 -16.32
N GLN A 167 26.08 -51.72 -16.17
CA GLN A 167 27.54 -51.83 -16.00
C GLN A 167 27.95 -52.39 -14.63
N SER A 168 27.13 -52.22 -13.59
CA SER A 168 27.38 -52.84 -12.28
C SER A 168 27.11 -54.35 -12.25
N PHE A 169 26.18 -54.83 -13.09
CA PHE A 169 25.87 -56.25 -13.23
C PHE A 169 26.88 -57.02 -14.10
N ASN A 170 27.58 -56.32 -15.01
CA ASN A 170 28.53 -56.92 -15.96
C ASN A 170 30.01 -56.81 -15.56
N ARG A 171 30.34 -56.51 -14.30
CA ARG A 171 31.73 -56.63 -13.82
C ARG A 171 32.06 -58.10 -13.48
N PRO A 172 32.96 -58.78 -14.21
CA PRO A 172 33.37 -60.12 -13.86
C PRO A 172 34.19 -60.07 -12.57
N THR A 173 33.70 -60.70 -11.50
CA THR A 173 34.48 -60.97 -10.29
C THR A 173 35.60 -61.95 -10.62
N THR A 174 36.82 -61.45 -10.66
CA THR A 174 38.04 -62.21 -10.87
C THR A 174 38.42 -63.01 -9.61
N SER A 175 38.75 -64.29 -9.83
CA SER A 175 39.58 -65.20 -9.01
C SER A 175 39.08 -65.71 -7.65
N THR A 176 38.68 -66.99 -7.58
CA THR A 176 39.47 -68.08 -6.95
C THR A 176 38.91 -69.46 -7.40
N PRO A 177 39.72 -70.47 -7.79
CA PRO A 177 39.22 -71.74 -8.32
C PRO A 177 39.33 -72.88 -7.31
N GLU A 178 38.21 -73.47 -6.87
CA GLU A 178 38.23 -74.79 -6.20
C GLU A 178 37.05 -75.68 -6.63
N GLN A 179 37.41 -76.66 -7.47
CA GLN A 179 37.00 -78.07 -7.48
C GLN A 179 35.65 -78.46 -6.82
N SER A 180 34.73 -79.00 -7.63
CA SER A 180 34.33 -80.41 -7.48
C SER A 180 33.39 -80.88 -8.61
N LEU A 181 33.71 -82.06 -9.12
CA LEU A 181 32.99 -82.80 -10.14
C LEU A 181 31.63 -83.32 -9.64
N LYS A 182 30.63 -83.46 -10.53
CA LYS A 182 30.16 -84.77 -11.07
C LYS A 182 28.81 -84.68 -11.83
N SER A 183 28.84 -85.22 -13.06
CA SER A 183 27.85 -86.12 -13.72
C SER A 183 26.40 -85.66 -13.89
N LYS A 184 25.64 -85.93 -14.97
CA LYS A 184 25.78 -86.48 -16.34
C LYS A 184 24.34 -86.47 -16.90
N ASP A 185 24.22 -86.60 -18.22
CA ASP A 185 23.03 -87.01 -19.00
C ASP A 185 21.95 -85.96 -19.27
N LYS A 186 21.23 -85.96 -20.40
CA LYS A 186 21.42 -86.30 -21.83
C LYS A 186 20.06 -85.94 -22.48
N THR A 187 20.03 -85.79 -23.81
CA THR A 187 18.84 -85.63 -24.71
C THR A 187 18.28 -84.20 -24.80
N MET A 188 18.41 -83.43 -25.90
CA MET A 188 18.03 -83.55 -27.33
C MET A 188 16.55 -83.23 -27.65
N TYR A 189 16.41 -82.25 -28.58
CA TYR A 189 15.30 -81.90 -29.50
C TYR A 189 14.24 -80.83 -29.11
N ASP A 190 14.50 -79.62 -29.61
CA ASP A 190 13.77 -78.92 -30.70
C ASP A 190 12.33 -78.40 -30.47
N LYS A 191 12.14 -77.06 -30.55
CA LYS A 191 11.00 -76.38 -31.21
C LYS A 191 11.05 -74.84 -31.24
N LYS A 192 11.17 -74.33 -32.48
CA LYS A 192 10.58 -73.11 -33.11
C LYS A 192 11.20 -71.71 -32.88
N PRO A 193 11.74 -71.07 -33.95
CA PRO A 193 12.00 -69.64 -34.01
C PRO A 193 10.78 -68.90 -34.61
N SER A 194 9.98 -68.20 -33.81
CA SER A 194 8.90 -67.36 -34.38
C SER A 194 8.54 -66.13 -33.54
N LYS A 195 9.49 -65.56 -32.77
CA LYS A 195 9.26 -64.35 -31.96
C LYS A 195 10.32 -63.25 -32.11
N ILE A 196 11.25 -63.38 -33.04
CA ILE A 196 12.35 -62.42 -33.21
C ILE A 196 11.86 -61.13 -33.92
N GLY A 197 11.01 -61.24 -34.94
CA GLY A 197 10.48 -60.06 -35.65
C GLY A 197 9.54 -59.15 -34.83
N ASN A 198 8.87 -59.69 -33.80
CA ASN A 198 8.05 -58.88 -32.88
C ASN A 198 8.87 -58.24 -31.75
N ALA A 199 10.09 -58.71 -31.51
CA ALA A 199 11.00 -58.12 -30.54
C ALA A 199 11.67 -56.88 -31.13
N GLU A 200 12.17 -56.96 -32.36
CA GLU A 200 12.80 -55.83 -33.07
C GLU A 200 11.80 -54.68 -33.32
N ALA A 201 10.54 -54.99 -33.68
CA ALA A 201 9.51 -53.97 -33.85
C ALA A 201 9.12 -53.30 -32.52
N ARG A 202 9.13 -54.04 -31.39
CA ARG A 202 8.91 -53.48 -30.04
C ARG A 202 10.10 -52.66 -29.57
N GLU A 203 11.32 -53.07 -29.90
CA GLU A 203 12.55 -52.38 -29.54
C GLU A 203 12.68 -51.07 -30.33
N GLN A 204 12.34 -51.08 -31.62
CA GLN A 204 12.24 -49.85 -32.42
C GLN A 204 11.11 -48.94 -31.92
N GLN A 205 9.95 -49.47 -31.53
CA GLN A 205 8.87 -48.66 -30.93
C GLN A 205 9.28 -48.05 -29.59
N LEU A 206 9.94 -48.81 -28.71
CA LEU A 206 10.45 -48.30 -27.43
C LEU A 206 11.53 -47.23 -27.63
N VAL A 207 12.45 -47.42 -28.56
CA VAL A 207 13.47 -46.40 -28.89
C VAL A 207 12.82 -45.14 -29.48
N THR A 208 11.79 -45.28 -30.32
CA THR A 208 11.07 -44.12 -30.89
C THR A 208 10.24 -43.40 -29.82
N GLU A 209 9.62 -44.12 -28.88
CA GLU A 209 8.91 -43.53 -27.74
C GLU A 209 9.87 -42.84 -26.76
N ASP A 210 11.05 -43.43 -26.50
CA ASP A 210 12.08 -42.85 -25.66
C ASP A 210 12.71 -41.60 -26.30
N GLU A 211 13.01 -41.63 -27.61
CA GLU A 211 13.47 -40.44 -28.34
C GLU A 211 12.40 -39.34 -28.39
N PHE A 212 11.13 -39.69 -28.61
CA PHE A 212 10.04 -38.72 -28.56
C PHE A 212 9.87 -38.13 -27.16
N SER A 213 9.98 -38.95 -26.11
CA SER A 213 9.90 -38.51 -24.72
C SER A 213 11.07 -37.60 -24.33
N SER A 214 12.28 -37.90 -24.83
CA SER A 214 13.49 -37.09 -24.59
C SER A 214 13.38 -35.73 -25.27
N ASN A 215 13.00 -35.71 -26.56
CA ASN A 215 12.77 -34.47 -27.30
C ASN A 215 11.66 -33.62 -26.65
N LEU A 216 10.59 -34.24 -26.17
CA LEU A 216 9.51 -33.56 -25.44
C LEU A 216 10.01 -32.98 -24.11
N LYS A 217 10.78 -33.73 -23.31
CA LYS A 217 11.39 -33.25 -22.05
C LYS A 217 12.30 -32.04 -22.30
N THR A 218 13.13 -32.08 -23.36
CA THR A 218 13.98 -30.93 -23.74
C THR A 218 13.16 -29.72 -24.16
N LEU A 219 12.11 -29.92 -24.97
CA LEU A 219 11.22 -28.83 -25.40
C LEU A 219 10.50 -28.17 -24.20
N VAL A 220 10.01 -28.97 -23.26
CA VAL A 220 9.35 -28.49 -22.04
C VAL A 220 10.34 -27.72 -21.16
N SER A 221 11.55 -28.25 -20.95
CA SER A 221 12.63 -27.56 -20.23
C SER A 221 12.94 -26.18 -20.84
N LEU A 222 13.09 -26.12 -22.17
CA LEU A 222 13.36 -24.87 -22.88
C LEU A 222 12.20 -23.86 -22.76
N ALA A 223 10.95 -24.34 -22.81
CA ALA A 223 9.78 -23.50 -22.63
C ALA A 223 9.74 -22.87 -21.22
N PHE A 224 9.97 -23.65 -20.17
CA PHE A 224 10.03 -23.14 -18.80
C PHE A 224 11.20 -22.18 -18.59
N LEU A 225 12.36 -22.43 -19.20
CA LEU A 225 13.50 -21.52 -19.13
C LEU A 225 13.22 -20.20 -19.84
N THR A 226 12.55 -20.23 -21.00
CA THR A 226 12.12 -19.03 -21.73
C THR A 226 11.16 -18.19 -20.89
N VAL A 227 10.22 -18.86 -20.23
CA VAL A 227 9.24 -18.24 -19.35
C VAL A 227 9.91 -17.58 -18.12
N LEU A 228 10.94 -18.21 -17.54
CA LEU A 228 11.74 -17.59 -16.48
C LEU A 228 12.53 -16.37 -17.00
N ALA A 229 13.02 -16.39 -18.24
CA ALA A 229 13.66 -15.22 -18.84
C ALA A 229 12.67 -14.06 -19.02
N ILE A 230 11.42 -14.34 -19.45
CA ILE A 230 10.35 -13.34 -19.54
C ILE A 230 10.03 -12.75 -18.15
N PHE A 231 10.01 -13.58 -17.10
CA PHE A 231 9.81 -13.12 -15.73
C PHE A 231 10.88 -12.11 -15.30
N VAL A 232 12.16 -12.35 -15.63
CA VAL A 232 13.24 -11.38 -15.33
C VAL A 232 13.06 -10.06 -16.08
N ILE A 233 12.66 -10.12 -17.35
CA ILE A 233 12.39 -8.93 -18.17
C ILE A 233 11.22 -8.12 -17.56
N HIS A 234 10.12 -8.80 -17.20
CA HIS A 234 8.95 -8.19 -16.55
C HIS A 234 9.34 -7.50 -15.25
N CYS A 235 10.01 -8.21 -14.34
CA CYS A 235 10.43 -7.66 -13.05
C CYS A 235 11.33 -6.44 -13.22
N THR A 236 12.26 -6.47 -14.18
CA THR A 236 13.15 -5.34 -14.49
C THR A 236 12.37 -4.15 -15.02
N TRP A 237 11.43 -4.38 -15.94
CA TRP A 237 10.59 -3.35 -16.53
C TRP A 237 9.64 -2.71 -15.52
N VAL A 238 8.97 -3.51 -14.69
CA VAL A 238 8.07 -3.04 -13.61
C VAL A 238 8.84 -2.23 -12.58
N THR A 239 9.99 -2.73 -12.13
CA THR A 239 10.84 -2.02 -11.16
C THR A 239 11.30 -0.67 -11.73
N SER A 240 11.73 -0.64 -13.00
CA SER A 240 12.25 0.57 -13.63
C SER A 240 11.20 1.63 -13.96
N ASN A 241 9.95 1.25 -14.23
CA ASN A 241 8.93 2.20 -14.72
C ASN A 241 7.87 2.55 -13.68
N ALA A 242 7.56 1.65 -12.75
CA ALA A 242 6.49 1.86 -11.78
C ALA A 242 7.03 2.18 -10.38
N TYR A 243 7.94 1.36 -9.85
CA TYR A 243 8.36 1.45 -8.44
C TYR A 243 9.54 2.43 -8.21
N SER A 244 10.38 2.68 -9.22
CA SER A 244 11.52 3.60 -9.11
C SER A 244 11.15 5.06 -9.41
N SER A 245 10.19 5.63 -8.65
CA SER A 245 9.79 7.04 -8.77
C SER A 245 9.84 7.76 -7.41
N PRO A 246 10.68 8.80 -7.24
CA PRO A 246 10.77 9.53 -5.98
C PRO A 246 9.53 10.43 -5.78
N SER A 247 8.98 10.44 -4.56
CA SER A 247 7.83 11.30 -4.23
C SER A 247 8.20 12.73 -3.81
N VAL A 248 9.48 12.98 -3.49
CA VAL A 248 9.98 14.32 -3.08
C VAL A 248 10.23 15.22 -4.28
N VAL A 249 10.74 14.63 -5.36
CA VAL A 249 11.13 15.32 -6.58
C VAL A 249 10.25 14.81 -7.70
N LEU A 250 9.36 15.66 -8.20
CA LEU A 250 8.42 15.25 -9.23
C LEU A 250 9.08 15.38 -10.60
N ALA A 251 8.92 14.38 -11.46
CA ALA A 251 9.41 14.41 -12.83
C ALA A 251 8.26 14.63 -13.80
N ALA A 252 8.32 15.74 -14.54
CA ALA A 252 7.41 16.05 -15.63
C ALA A 252 8.10 15.74 -16.96
N HIS A 253 7.41 15.03 -17.85
CA HIS A 253 7.87 14.87 -19.22
C HIS A 253 7.14 15.88 -20.10
N SER A 254 7.90 16.77 -20.73
CA SER A 254 7.34 17.66 -21.75
C SER A 254 7.02 16.87 -23.01
N ASN A 255 6.22 17.44 -23.91
CA ASN A 255 5.88 16.81 -25.20
C ASN A 255 7.13 16.46 -26.06
N ASP A 256 8.25 17.15 -25.83
CA ASP A 256 9.54 16.93 -26.49
C ASP A 256 10.35 15.77 -25.87
N GLY A 257 9.81 15.09 -24.85
CA GLY A 257 10.52 14.06 -24.09
C GLY A 257 11.56 14.59 -23.09
N SER A 258 11.77 15.91 -23.05
CA SER A 258 12.60 16.54 -22.02
C SER A 258 11.99 16.33 -20.63
N ARG A 259 12.84 15.90 -19.70
CA ARG A 259 12.47 15.67 -18.31
C ARG A 259 12.70 16.95 -17.52
N ASN A 260 11.62 17.63 -17.17
CA ASN A 260 11.66 18.76 -16.26
C ASN A 260 11.49 18.25 -14.83
N ILE A 261 12.44 18.61 -13.98
CA ILE A 261 12.46 18.20 -12.59
C ILE A 261 11.84 19.32 -11.76
N LEU A 262 10.75 19.01 -11.07
CA LEU A 262 10.04 19.91 -10.18
C LEU A 262 10.48 19.61 -8.75
N ASP A 263 11.10 20.60 -8.11
CA ASP A 263 11.71 20.46 -6.80
C ASP A 263 11.13 21.44 -5.75
N ASP A 264 9.86 21.81 -5.96
CA ASP A 264 9.15 22.77 -5.13
C ASP A 264 9.06 22.35 -3.66
N PHE A 265 9.01 21.04 -3.38
CA PHE A 265 8.99 20.52 -2.01
C PHE A 265 10.27 20.89 -1.26
N ARG A 266 11.44 20.57 -1.83
CA ARG A 266 12.72 20.88 -1.17
C ARG A 266 12.94 22.38 -1.12
N GLU A 267 12.56 23.12 -2.16
CA GLU A 267 12.62 24.58 -2.17
C GLU A 267 11.83 25.18 -0.98
N ALA A 268 10.56 24.80 -0.83
CA ALA A 268 9.69 25.32 0.21
C ALA A 268 10.13 24.89 1.61
N TYR A 269 10.53 23.63 1.80
CA TYR A 269 11.04 23.15 3.09
C TYR A 269 12.38 23.82 3.45
N TYR A 270 13.23 24.09 2.48
CA TYR A 270 14.50 24.79 2.70
C TYR A 270 14.27 26.27 3.06
N TRP A 271 13.34 26.95 2.38
CA TRP A 271 12.92 28.31 2.74
C TRP A 271 12.41 28.35 4.19
N LEU A 272 11.57 27.38 4.56
CA LEU A 272 11.01 27.28 5.91
C LEU A 272 12.10 27.05 6.97
N SER A 273 13.14 26.28 6.63
CA SER A 273 14.28 26.00 7.49
C SER A 273 15.21 27.20 7.72
N GLN A 274 15.39 28.05 6.71
CA GLN A 274 16.33 29.18 6.77
C GLN A 274 15.68 30.51 7.18
N ASN A 275 14.40 30.72 6.87
CA ASN A 275 13.74 32.03 6.98
C ASN A 275 12.70 32.13 8.09
N THR A 276 12.51 31.09 8.90
CA THR A 276 11.58 31.13 10.05
C THR A 276 12.30 30.95 11.38
N PRO A 277 11.73 31.42 12.50
CA PRO A 277 12.27 31.15 13.83
C PRO A 277 12.38 29.64 14.12
N ASP A 278 13.38 29.22 14.89
CA ASP A 278 13.59 27.79 15.22
C ASP A 278 12.39 27.15 15.94
N GLN A 279 11.66 27.95 16.72
CA GLN A 279 10.47 27.52 17.47
C GLN A 279 9.16 27.69 16.67
N ALA A 280 9.22 28.04 15.39
CA ALA A 280 8.04 28.24 14.58
C ALA A 280 7.22 26.95 14.46
N ARG A 281 5.90 27.06 14.68
CA ARG A 281 4.95 25.95 14.59
C ARG A 281 4.21 25.97 13.27
N ILE A 282 4.32 24.89 12.52
CA ILE A 282 3.73 24.73 11.20
C ILE A 282 2.53 23.80 11.28
N MET A 283 1.40 24.30 10.82
CA MET A 283 0.18 23.54 10.60
C MET A 283 0.14 23.06 9.13
N SER A 284 0.07 21.75 8.95
CA SER A 284 -0.09 21.09 7.65
C SER A 284 -1.04 19.90 7.79
N TRP A 285 -1.41 19.28 6.67
CA TRP A 285 -2.02 17.96 6.74
C TRP A 285 -1.04 16.90 7.27
N TRP A 286 -1.57 15.82 7.86
CA TRP A 286 -0.79 14.81 8.59
C TRP A 286 0.20 14.04 7.68
N ASP A 287 -0.11 13.88 6.39
CA ASP A 287 0.75 13.24 5.39
C ASP A 287 2.18 13.81 5.39
N TYR A 288 2.30 15.13 5.49
CA TYR A 288 3.57 15.86 5.32
C TYR A 288 4.35 16.04 6.62
N GLY A 289 3.80 15.62 7.77
CA GLY A 289 4.39 15.91 9.08
C GLY A 289 5.84 15.43 9.22
N TYR A 290 6.16 14.22 8.75
CA TYR A 290 7.54 13.70 8.75
C TYR A 290 8.46 14.42 7.75
N GLN A 291 7.94 14.83 6.59
CA GLN A 291 8.74 15.56 5.61
C GLN A 291 9.14 16.94 6.13
N ILE A 292 8.19 17.65 6.77
CA ILE A 292 8.44 18.97 7.36
C ILE A 292 9.42 18.84 8.53
N ALA A 293 9.20 17.89 9.44
CA ALA A 293 10.12 17.68 10.56
C ALA A 293 11.54 17.28 10.10
N GLY A 294 11.65 16.44 9.06
CA GLY A 294 12.93 15.97 8.55
C GLY A 294 13.69 16.98 7.67
N MET A 295 13.00 17.67 6.76
CA MET A 295 13.63 18.58 5.78
C MET A 295 13.63 20.03 6.22
N ALA A 296 12.52 20.52 6.78
CA ALA A 296 12.42 21.90 7.27
C ALA A 296 12.99 22.06 8.69
N ASN A 297 13.08 20.98 9.47
CA ASN A 297 13.53 20.98 10.87
C ASN A 297 12.76 22.02 11.71
N ARG A 298 11.43 21.88 11.71
CA ARG A 298 10.50 22.75 12.45
C ARG A 298 9.40 21.93 13.13
N THR A 299 8.75 22.55 14.11
CA THR A 299 7.71 21.88 14.91
C THR A 299 6.43 21.76 14.10
N THR A 300 5.91 20.53 13.96
CA THR A 300 4.62 20.26 13.32
C THR A 300 3.55 19.98 14.37
N LEU A 301 2.30 20.33 14.07
CA LEU A 301 1.17 20.05 14.97
C LEU A 301 0.66 18.61 14.87
N VAL A 302 0.64 18.08 13.64
CA VAL A 302 0.18 16.72 13.32
C VAL A 302 1.26 15.97 12.55
N ASP A 303 1.32 14.66 12.77
CA ASP A 303 2.30 13.77 12.18
C ASP A 303 1.65 12.58 11.47
N ASN A 304 2.46 11.83 10.72
CA ASN A 304 2.00 10.71 9.90
C ASN A 304 1.71 9.45 10.74
N ASN A 305 2.01 9.45 12.05
CA ASN A 305 1.77 8.29 12.91
C ASN A 305 0.28 8.09 13.23
N THR A 306 -0.50 9.19 13.26
CA THR A 306 -1.96 9.19 13.46
C THR A 306 -2.44 8.51 14.74
N TRP A 307 -1.74 8.74 15.86
CA TRP A 307 -2.10 8.15 17.16
C TRP A 307 -3.19 8.93 17.92
N ASN A 308 -3.37 10.23 17.63
CA ASN A 308 -4.38 11.10 18.25
C ASN A 308 -5.33 11.67 17.20
N ASN A 309 -6.47 10.99 17.00
CA ASN A 309 -7.46 11.36 15.97
C ASN A 309 -8.12 12.71 16.24
N SER A 310 -8.44 13.03 17.49
CA SER A 310 -9.09 14.30 17.84
C SER A 310 -8.20 15.50 17.52
N HIS A 311 -6.88 15.37 17.66
CA HIS A 311 -5.96 16.44 17.28
C HIS A 311 -5.90 16.66 15.75
N ILE A 312 -5.97 15.56 14.98
CA ILE A 312 -6.06 15.63 13.51
C ILE A 312 -7.41 16.21 13.09
N ALA A 313 -8.49 15.87 13.79
CA ALA A 313 -9.82 16.43 13.55
C ALA A 313 -9.87 17.94 13.83
N LEU A 314 -9.14 18.45 14.83
CA LEU A 314 -9.00 19.90 15.05
C LEU A 314 -8.29 20.59 13.88
N VAL A 315 -7.22 19.98 13.34
CA VAL A 315 -6.53 20.51 12.15
C VAL A 315 -7.44 20.45 10.93
N GLY A 316 -8.15 19.33 10.72
CA GLY A 316 -9.14 19.17 9.66
C GLY A 316 -10.27 20.21 9.76
N LYS A 317 -10.78 20.45 10.97
CA LYS A 317 -11.79 21.47 11.25
C LYS A 317 -11.29 22.88 10.94
N ALA A 318 -10.06 23.21 11.32
CA ALA A 318 -9.47 24.51 10.98
C ALA A 318 -9.30 24.67 9.46
N MET A 319 -8.87 23.63 8.74
CA MET A 319 -8.71 23.68 7.29
C MET A 319 -10.05 23.77 6.53
N SER A 320 -11.13 23.21 7.07
CA SER A 320 -12.45 23.14 6.42
C SER A 320 -13.43 24.23 6.86
N SER A 321 -13.13 24.99 7.91
CA SER A 321 -13.96 26.09 8.40
C SER A 321 -13.74 27.40 7.61
N ASN A 322 -14.59 28.40 7.87
CA ASN A 322 -14.34 29.76 7.41
C ASN A 322 -13.09 30.37 8.09
N GLU A 323 -12.56 31.45 7.52
CA GLU A 323 -11.31 32.07 7.98
C GLU A 323 -11.36 32.55 9.46
N SER A 324 -12.52 33.01 9.94
CA SER A 324 -12.68 33.53 11.31
C SER A 324 -12.65 32.43 12.36
N GLU A 325 -13.36 31.32 12.14
CA GLU A 325 -13.35 30.17 13.05
C GLU A 325 -12.01 29.43 12.97
N ALA A 326 -11.46 29.28 11.77
CA ALA A 326 -10.14 28.69 11.59
C ALA A 326 -9.05 29.51 12.31
N TYR A 327 -9.12 30.85 12.27
CA TYR A 327 -8.19 31.71 12.99
C TYR A 327 -8.26 31.51 14.51
N LYS A 328 -9.45 31.33 15.09
CA LYS A 328 -9.59 31.01 16.52
C LYS A 328 -8.87 29.70 16.86
N ILE A 329 -9.03 28.67 16.04
CA ILE A 329 -8.39 27.37 16.25
C ILE A 329 -6.87 27.49 16.09
N MET A 330 -6.39 28.16 15.03
CA MET A 330 -4.97 28.40 14.80
C MET A 330 -4.32 29.18 15.94
N ARG A 331 -5.01 30.17 16.51
CA ARG A 331 -4.52 30.91 17.70
C ARG A 331 -4.56 30.08 18.97
N ALA A 332 -5.56 29.21 19.15
CA ALA A 332 -5.63 28.31 20.30
C ALA A 332 -4.53 27.22 20.27
N LEU A 333 -4.17 26.78 19.06
CA LEU A 333 -3.06 25.84 18.81
C LEU A 333 -1.73 26.56 18.56
N ASP A 334 -1.73 27.90 18.64
CA ASP A 334 -0.52 28.70 18.75
C ASP A 334 0.35 28.60 17.46
N VAL A 335 -0.32 28.47 16.30
CA VAL A 335 0.25 28.26 14.96
C VAL A 335 0.85 29.56 14.39
N ASP A 336 2.06 29.47 13.84
CA ASP A 336 2.74 30.59 13.17
C ASP A 336 2.61 30.54 11.64
N TYR A 337 2.78 29.35 11.07
CA TYR A 337 2.75 29.12 9.62
C TYR A 337 1.77 28.01 9.25
N VAL A 338 1.14 28.15 8.09
CA VAL A 338 0.25 27.15 7.49
C VAL A 338 0.83 26.77 6.14
N LEU A 339 1.07 25.47 5.94
CA LEU A 339 1.56 24.93 4.67
C LEU A 339 0.43 24.17 3.98
N VAL A 340 0.17 24.53 2.71
CA VAL A 340 -0.79 23.86 1.83
C VAL A 340 -0.14 23.48 0.51
N ILE A 341 -0.51 22.33 -0.03
CA ILE A 341 -0.08 21.86 -1.34
C ILE A 341 -1.16 22.19 -2.36
N PHE A 342 -0.78 22.91 -3.41
CA PHE A 342 -1.66 23.33 -4.49
C PHE A 342 -1.14 22.84 -5.85
N GLY A 343 -1.84 21.89 -6.47
CA GLY A 343 -1.41 21.27 -7.72
C GLY A 343 -1.96 21.91 -8.99
N GLY A 344 -2.76 22.98 -8.89
CA GLY A 344 -3.61 23.43 -9.99
C GLY A 344 -2.90 24.09 -11.18
N LEU A 345 -1.67 24.62 -10.99
CA LEU A 345 -0.88 25.21 -12.08
C LEU A 345 -0.26 24.14 -12.98
N PHE A 346 0.37 23.13 -12.37
CA PHE A 346 1.08 22.08 -13.11
C PHE A 346 0.18 20.90 -13.48
N GLY A 347 -0.86 20.59 -12.67
CA GLY A 347 -1.69 19.40 -12.81
C GLY A 347 -1.31 18.27 -11.84
N TYR A 348 -0.82 18.60 -10.65
CA TYR A 348 -0.50 17.58 -9.64
C TYR A 348 -1.79 17.09 -8.97
N SER A 349 -2.06 15.79 -9.08
CA SER A 349 -3.28 15.16 -8.56
C SER A 349 -3.26 14.92 -7.04
N GLY A 350 -2.09 14.89 -6.42
CA GLY A 350 -1.93 14.65 -4.98
C GLY A 350 -2.09 15.89 -4.10
N ASP A 351 -2.77 16.93 -4.59
CA ASP A 351 -2.92 18.21 -3.88
C ASP A 351 -3.93 18.15 -2.72
N ASP A 352 -3.90 19.16 -1.85
CA ASP A 352 -4.73 19.16 -0.64
C ASP A 352 -6.22 19.36 -0.92
N ILE A 353 -6.58 19.86 -2.10
CA ILE A 353 -7.98 19.99 -2.54
C ILE A 353 -8.57 18.62 -2.88
N ASN A 354 -7.84 17.74 -3.55
CA ASN A 354 -8.32 16.37 -3.79
C ASN A 354 -8.41 15.56 -2.50
N LYS A 355 -7.60 15.89 -1.49
CA LYS A 355 -7.67 15.30 -0.15
C LYS A 355 -8.67 16.00 0.79
N PHE A 356 -9.24 17.13 0.38
CA PHE A 356 -10.04 18.01 1.24
C PHE A 356 -11.25 17.28 1.85
N LEU A 357 -11.92 16.43 1.07
CA LEU A 357 -13.09 15.69 1.53
C LEU A 357 -12.76 14.74 2.70
N TRP A 358 -11.53 14.20 2.75
CA TRP A 358 -11.06 13.42 3.90
C TRP A 358 -10.86 14.29 5.14
N MET A 359 -10.41 15.54 4.97
CA MET A 359 -10.29 16.50 6.07
C MET A 359 -11.66 16.80 6.68
N VAL A 360 -12.68 16.98 5.84
CA VAL A 360 -14.07 17.20 6.24
C VAL A 360 -14.62 15.98 6.99
N ARG A 361 -14.49 14.77 6.45
CA ARG A 361 -14.97 13.53 7.11
C ARG A 361 -14.33 13.25 8.45
N ILE A 362 -13.02 13.48 8.57
CA ILE A 362 -12.32 13.31 9.86
C ILE A 362 -12.78 14.37 10.87
N ALA A 363 -13.01 15.61 10.43
CA ALA A 363 -13.52 16.67 11.28
C ALA A 363 -14.98 16.44 11.71
N GLU A 364 -15.84 15.98 10.81
CA GLU A 364 -17.25 15.65 11.07
C GLU A 364 -17.38 14.51 12.09
N GLY A 365 -16.50 13.50 12.03
CA GLY A 365 -16.51 12.37 12.96
C GLY A 365 -16.36 12.77 14.44
N GLU A 366 -15.56 13.79 14.74
CA GLU A 366 -15.34 14.29 16.11
C GLU A 366 -16.20 15.54 16.44
N HIS A 367 -16.54 16.34 15.42
CA HIS A 367 -17.27 17.61 15.55
C HIS A 367 -18.50 17.68 14.62
N PRO A 368 -19.49 16.78 14.80
CA PRO A 368 -20.64 16.68 13.88
C PRO A 368 -21.60 17.86 13.95
N LYS A 369 -21.43 18.78 14.90
CA LYS A 369 -22.29 19.98 15.03
C LYS A 369 -21.80 21.16 14.19
N ASP A 370 -20.50 21.18 13.88
CA ASP A 370 -19.84 22.35 13.29
C ASP A 370 -19.62 22.18 11.78
N ILE A 371 -19.41 20.94 11.34
CA ILE A 371 -19.06 20.59 9.96
C ILE A 371 -19.92 19.42 9.51
N HIS A 372 -20.54 19.57 8.34
CA HIS A 372 -21.29 18.51 7.67
C HIS A 372 -20.74 18.32 6.26
N GLU A 373 -20.53 17.07 5.83
CA GLU A 373 -20.00 16.77 4.48
C GLU A 373 -20.91 17.32 3.38
N SER A 374 -22.24 17.27 3.59
CA SER A 374 -23.25 17.75 2.64
C SER A 374 -23.10 19.22 2.25
N ASP A 375 -22.57 20.05 3.15
CA ASP A 375 -22.51 21.50 2.95
C ASP A 375 -21.45 21.90 1.90
N TYR A 376 -20.51 21.01 1.55
CA TYR A 376 -19.46 21.27 0.56
C TYR A 376 -19.83 20.82 -0.85
N PHE A 377 -20.91 20.07 -1.02
CA PHE A 377 -21.42 19.67 -2.33
C PHE A 377 -22.34 20.74 -2.91
N SER A 378 -22.40 20.80 -4.24
CA SER A 378 -23.41 21.61 -4.95
C SER A 378 -24.81 21.04 -4.71
N GLU A 379 -25.85 21.77 -5.11
CA GLU A 379 -27.25 21.30 -5.03
C GLU A 379 -27.47 19.98 -5.80
N ASP A 380 -26.68 19.76 -6.86
CA ASP A 380 -26.67 18.53 -7.66
C ASP A 380 -25.94 17.34 -6.98
N GLY A 381 -25.23 17.58 -5.87
CA GLY A 381 -24.39 16.59 -5.18
C GLY A 381 -22.94 16.49 -5.69
N ASP A 382 -22.55 17.33 -6.65
CA ASP A 382 -21.19 17.32 -7.20
C ASP A 382 -20.22 18.19 -6.38
N PHE A 383 -18.97 17.71 -6.21
CA PHE A 383 -17.88 18.49 -5.62
C PHE A 383 -17.21 19.35 -6.71
N ARG A 384 -17.59 20.63 -6.78
CA ARG A 384 -17.13 21.56 -7.82
C ARG A 384 -16.42 22.77 -7.21
N VAL A 385 -15.36 23.22 -7.88
CA VAL A 385 -14.52 24.37 -7.48
C VAL A 385 -14.84 25.62 -8.33
N ASP A 386 -15.74 25.46 -9.31
CA ASP A 386 -16.22 26.54 -10.17
C ASP A 386 -17.27 27.41 -9.47
N HIS A 387 -17.88 28.32 -10.23
CA HIS A 387 -18.93 29.22 -9.73
C HIS A 387 -20.21 28.48 -9.29
N LEU A 388 -20.39 27.20 -9.66
CA LEU A 388 -21.49 26.34 -9.24
C LEU A 388 -21.13 25.51 -7.99
N GLY A 389 -19.90 25.64 -7.49
CA GLY A 389 -19.49 25.06 -6.22
C GLY A 389 -20.28 25.64 -5.04
N SER A 390 -20.37 24.87 -3.96
CA SER A 390 -21.05 25.32 -2.75
C SER A 390 -20.46 26.64 -2.24
N PRO A 391 -21.30 27.61 -1.81
CA PRO A 391 -20.83 28.84 -1.18
C PRO A 391 -20.02 28.57 0.09
N THR A 392 -20.25 27.44 0.78
CA THR A 392 -19.46 27.01 1.94
C THR A 392 -18.05 26.61 1.53
N LEU A 393 -17.91 25.85 0.43
CA LEU A 393 -16.60 25.47 -0.13
C LEU A 393 -15.83 26.69 -0.63
N LEU A 394 -16.49 27.58 -1.38
CA LEU A 394 -15.89 28.80 -1.93
C LEU A 394 -15.42 29.81 -0.86
N ASN A 395 -15.94 29.70 0.37
CA ASN A 395 -15.56 30.52 1.53
C ASN A 395 -14.68 29.79 2.56
N CYS A 396 -14.42 28.50 2.35
CA CYS A 396 -13.57 27.67 3.19
C CYS A 396 -12.13 28.20 3.24
N LEU A 397 -11.45 28.00 4.37
CA LEU A 397 -10.05 28.36 4.52
C LEU A 397 -9.17 27.67 3.46
N MET A 398 -9.29 26.35 3.29
CA MET A 398 -8.49 25.60 2.32
C MET A 398 -8.64 26.15 0.90
N TYR A 399 -9.87 26.40 0.44
CA TYR A 399 -10.11 27.01 -0.87
C TYR A 399 -9.40 28.37 -0.99
N LYS A 400 -9.55 29.23 0.03
CA LYS A 400 -8.90 30.55 0.01
C LYS A 400 -7.38 30.46 0.03
N LEU A 401 -6.80 29.55 0.78
CA LEU A 401 -5.34 29.36 0.82
C LEU A 401 -4.83 28.84 -0.52
N SER A 402 -5.40 27.78 -1.08
CA SER A 402 -4.91 27.22 -2.35
C SER A 402 -5.06 28.19 -3.53
N PHE A 403 -6.20 28.89 -3.65
CA PHE A 403 -6.53 29.72 -4.80
C PHE A 403 -6.17 31.22 -4.66
N PHE A 404 -5.45 31.62 -3.60
CA PHE A 404 -5.09 33.02 -3.40
C PHE A 404 -4.29 33.57 -4.60
N ARG A 405 -4.80 34.64 -5.23
CA ARG A 405 -4.23 35.27 -6.46
C ARG A 405 -4.15 34.36 -7.69
N PHE A 406 -4.72 33.16 -7.64
CA PHE A 406 -4.70 32.24 -8.78
C PHE A 406 -5.63 32.71 -9.92
N GLY A 407 -6.67 33.49 -9.60
CA GLY A 407 -7.60 34.06 -10.59
C GLY A 407 -6.97 35.02 -11.60
N GLU A 408 -5.76 35.53 -11.33
CA GLU A 408 -5.00 36.42 -12.22
C GLU A 408 -4.04 35.65 -13.15
N VAL A 409 -3.76 34.37 -12.85
CA VAL A 409 -2.79 33.56 -13.59
C VAL A 409 -3.47 32.83 -14.74
N GLN A 410 -2.90 32.96 -15.94
CA GLN A 410 -3.32 32.21 -17.11
C GLN A 410 -2.46 30.94 -17.24
N THR A 411 -3.07 29.78 -17.02
CA THR A 411 -2.35 28.49 -17.00
C THR A 411 -2.11 27.91 -18.39
N GLY A 412 -2.84 28.34 -19.42
CA GLY A 412 -2.68 27.83 -20.79
C GLY A 412 -2.99 28.90 -21.82
N LEU A 413 -2.42 28.79 -23.02
CA LEU A 413 -2.55 29.78 -24.09
C LEU A 413 -4.02 30.08 -24.47
N HIS A 414 -4.89 29.08 -24.35
CA HIS A 414 -6.34 29.17 -24.65
C HIS A 414 -7.23 29.01 -23.42
N SER A 415 -6.65 28.88 -22.23
CA SER A 415 -7.41 28.72 -20.99
C SER A 415 -7.78 30.10 -20.42
N PRO A 416 -8.97 30.24 -19.80
CA PRO A 416 -9.32 31.47 -19.10
C PRO A 416 -8.36 31.72 -17.93
N PRO A 417 -8.21 32.98 -17.47
CA PRO A 417 -7.45 33.28 -16.26
C PRO A 417 -8.14 32.62 -15.05
N GLY A 418 -7.35 31.96 -14.20
CA GLY A 418 -7.84 31.14 -13.09
C GLY A 418 -8.31 29.74 -13.50
N PHE A 419 -7.78 29.18 -14.59
CA PHE A 419 -8.09 27.81 -14.99
C PHE A 419 -7.23 26.77 -14.27
N ASP A 420 -7.89 25.84 -13.58
CA ASP A 420 -7.25 24.79 -12.81
C ASP A 420 -6.98 23.54 -13.66
N ARG A 421 -5.71 23.18 -13.87
CA ARG A 421 -5.34 22.04 -14.72
C ARG A 421 -5.71 20.69 -14.12
N THR A 422 -5.70 20.53 -12.79
CA THR A 422 -5.98 19.25 -12.14
C THR A 422 -7.46 18.90 -12.21
N ARG A 423 -8.34 19.90 -12.04
CA ARG A 423 -9.80 19.73 -12.04
C ARG A 423 -10.46 20.04 -13.39
N GLY A 424 -9.74 20.68 -14.30
CA GLY A 424 -10.23 21.01 -15.64
C GLY A 424 -11.34 22.08 -15.65
N VAL A 425 -11.39 22.95 -14.63
CA VAL A 425 -12.45 23.95 -14.46
C VAL A 425 -11.87 25.34 -14.16
N GLU A 426 -12.65 26.37 -14.47
CA GLU A 426 -12.37 27.75 -14.06
C GLU A 426 -12.84 27.96 -12.62
N ILE A 427 -11.99 28.55 -11.78
CA ILE A 427 -12.31 28.80 -10.36
C ILE A 427 -13.52 29.73 -10.21
N GLY A 428 -14.38 29.47 -9.23
CA GLY A 428 -15.57 30.29 -8.97
C GLY A 428 -15.23 31.69 -8.44
N ASN A 429 -14.44 31.73 -7.37
CA ASN A 429 -14.01 32.98 -6.74
C ASN A 429 -12.61 33.38 -7.21
N LYS A 430 -12.52 34.35 -8.13
CA LYS A 430 -11.24 34.84 -8.66
C LYS A 430 -10.51 35.82 -7.74
N ASN A 431 -11.28 36.74 -7.13
CA ASN A 431 -10.74 37.85 -6.37
C ASN A 431 -11.27 37.82 -4.94
N PHE A 432 -10.40 37.46 -4.00
CA PHE A 432 -10.68 37.53 -2.57
C PHE A 432 -9.42 37.90 -1.81
N HIS A 433 -9.60 38.42 -0.60
CA HIS A 433 -8.50 38.80 0.29
C HIS A 433 -8.48 37.92 1.54
N LEU A 434 -7.28 37.64 2.03
CA LEU A 434 -7.03 36.99 3.31
C LEU A 434 -6.92 38.06 4.41
N ASN A 435 -7.83 38.03 5.38
CA ASN A 435 -7.88 39.00 6.48
C ASN A 435 -6.87 38.65 7.57
N TYR A 436 -6.80 37.37 7.95
CA TYR A 436 -6.07 36.85 9.10
C TYR A 436 -4.74 36.17 8.73
N LEU A 437 -4.51 35.92 7.44
CA LEU A 437 -3.30 35.27 6.92
C LEU A 437 -2.60 36.21 5.93
N GLU A 438 -1.28 36.08 5.84
CA GLU A 438 -0.44 36.71 4.81
C GLU A 438 0.32 35.63 4.03
N GLU A 439 0.43 35.78 2.72
CA GLU A 439 1.27 34.90 1.89
C GLU A 439 2.74 35.17 2.23
N ALA A 440 3.44 34.16 2.75
CA ALA A 440 4.83 34.28 3.19
C ALA A 440 5.80 33.75 2.11
N PHE A 441 5.47 32.62 1.49
CA PHE A 441 6.24 32.01 0.42
C PHE A 441 5.32 31.17 -0.50
N THR A 442 5.60 31.19 -1.79
CA THR A 442 4.97 30.32 -2.80
C THR A 442 6.10 29.83 -3.71
N SER A 443 6.18 28.52 -3.91
CA SER A 443 7.23 27.89 -4.71
C SER A 443 7.15 28.27 -6.20
N GLU A 444 8.20 27.99 -6.96
CA GLU A 444 8.29 28.36 -8.39
C GLU A 444 7.05 27.94 -9.20
N ASN A 445 6.61 26.68 -9.06
CA ASN A 445 5.47 26.13 -9.79
C ASN A 445 4.16 26.20 -9.00
N TRP A 446 4.13 27.00 -7.92
CA TRP A 446 2.99 27.17 -7.01
C TRP A 446 2.52 25.86 -6.36
N LEU A 447 3.40 24.84 -6.30
CA LEU A 447 3.08 23.53 -5.75
C LEU A 447 2.93 23.58 -4.23
N VAL A 448 3.82 24.32 -3.54
CA VAL A 448 3.79 24.47 -2.09
C VAL A 448 3.61 25.94 -1.75
N ARG A 449 2.60 26.23 -0.93
CA ARG A 449 2.28 27.60 -0.48
C ARG A 449 2.32 27.66 1.04
N ILE A 450 3.03 28.66 1.55
CA ILE A 450 3.24 28.89 2.97
C ILE A 450 2.64 30.24 3.33
N TYR A 451 1.69 30.20 4.26
CA TYR A 451 1.02 31.37 4.79
C TYR A 451 1.46 31.60 6.23
N LYS A 452 1.62 32.86 6.62
CA LYS A 452 1.88 33.24 8.00
C LYS A 452 0.59 33.74 8.65
N VAL A 453 0.34 33.28 9.87
CA VAL A 453 -0.80 33.71 10.69
C VAL A 453 -0.51 35.10 11.23
N LYS A 454 -1.39 36.07 10.94
CA LYS A 454 -1.21 37.44 11.42
C LYS A 454 -1.46 37.53 12.93
N ASP A 455 -0.75 38.44 13.57
CA ASP A 455 -1.01 38.81 14.96
C ASP A 455 -2.39 39.43 15.13
N LEU A 456 -2.85 39.45 16.38
CA LEU A 456 -4.08 40.15 16.73
C LEU A 456 -3.99 41.61 16.29
N ALA A 457 -5.07 42.11 15.70
CA ALA A 457 -5.14 43.51 15.29
C ALA A 457 -4.82 44.40 16.50
N ASN A 458 -3.80 45.25 16.37
CA ASN A 458 -3.32 46.13 17.44
C ASN A 458 -4.44 47.02 18.01
N ARG A 459 -5.50 47.27 17.23
CA ARG A 459 -6.72 47.95 17.68
C ARG A 459 -7.95 47.23 17.14
N TYR A 460 -8.96 47.05 17.99
CA TYR A 460 -10.28 46.57 17.56
C TYR A 460 -10.93 47.62 16.65
N THR A 461 -11.23 47.25 15.41
CA THR A 461 -11.95 48.12 14.48
C THR A 461 -13.43 47.75 14.49
N ILE A 462 -14.29 48.71 14.83
CA ILE A 462 -15.73 48.51 14.76
C ILE A 462 -16.14 48.44 13.28
N PRO A 463 -16.78 47.34 12.83
CA PRO A 463 -17.28 47.23 11.46
C PRO A 463 -18.18 48.42 11.12
N TYR A 464 -18.09 48.94 9.90
CA TYR A 464 -18.83 50.15 9.51
C TYR A 464 -20.34 50.06 9.79
N ALA A 465 -20.92 48.86 9.63
CA ALA A 465 -22.32 48.57 9.93
C ALA A 465 -22.70 48.87 11.40
N ASN A 466 -21.78 48.64 12.35
CA ASN A 466 -22.01 48.75 13.79
C ASN A 466 -21.55 50.08 14.38
N ARG A 467 -21.03 51.00 13.56
CA ARG A 467 -20.63 52.33 14.03
C ARG A 467 -21.89 53.14 14.34
N MET A 468 -22.06 53.56 15.60
CA MET A 468 -23.14 54.46 16.01
C MET A 468 -23.10 55.79 15.24
N ILE A 469 -21.90 56.29 14.96
CA ILE A 469 -21.68 57.48 14.14
C ILE A 469 -21.13 57.05 12.79
N LYS A 470 -22.01 56.91 11.80
CA LYS A 470 -21.62 56.71 10.39
C LYS A 470 -21.21 58.07 9.83
N LEU A 471 -19.94 58.40 9.94
CA LEU A 471 -19.39 59.58 9.25
C LEU A 471 -19.71 59.45 7.75
N LYS A 472 -20.47 60.40 7.19
CA LYS A 472 -20.56 60.60 5.73
C LYS A 472 -19.13 60.81 5.23
N LYS A 473 -18.79 60.16 4.11
CA LYS A 473 -17.47 60.12 3.45
C LYS A 473 -16.55 61.28 3.89
N PRO A 474 -15.31 61.00 4.33
CA PRO A 474 -14.38 62.09 4.61
C PRO A 474 -14.22 62.90 3.32
N THR A 475 -14.62 64.18 3.37
CA THR A 475 -14.20 65.16 2.38
C THR A 475 -12.69 65.08 2.32
N SER A 476 -12.17 64.75 1.15
CA SER A 476 -10.76 64.81 0.78
C SER A 476 -10.16 66.14 1.23
N TYR A 477 -9.62 66.21 2.44
CA TYR A 477 -8.74 67.29 2.84
C TYR A 477 -7.42 67.06 2.11
N GLY A 478 -7.23 67.86 1.07
CA GLY A 478 -6.13 67.77 0.14
C GLY A 478 -4.77 67.79 0.83
N ARG A 479 -3.83 67.13 0.16
CA ARG A 479 -2.39 67.22 0.40
C ARG A 479 -2.00 68.66 0.76
N VAL A 480 -1.62 68.87 2.01
CA VAL A 480 -0.72 69.97 2.35
C VAL A 480 0.60 69.66 1.65
N LYS A 481 0.86 70.35 0.54
CA LYS A 481 2.19 70.40 -0.07
C LYS A 481 3.13 71.00 0.98
N VAL A 482 3.97 70.15 1.58
CA VAL A 482 5.14 70.62 2.33
C VAL A 482 6.12 71.17 1.27
N PRO A 483 6.53 72.45 1.34
CA PRO A 483 7.55 72.96 0.44
C PRO A 483 8.90 72.37 0.84
N THR A 484 9.54 71.66 -0.09
CA THR A 484 10.94 71.26 0.02
C THR A 484 11.80 72.53 0.08
N VAL A 485 12.38 72.81 1.23
CA VAL A 485 13.41 73.85 1.37
C VAL A 485 14.72 73.24 0.89
N LEU A 486 15.27 73.82 -0.17
CA LEU A 486 16.65 73.64 -0.61
C LEU A 486 17.59 74.26 0.43
N CYS A 487 18.48 73.45 0.99
CA CYS A 487 19.83 73.79 1.40
C CYS A 487 20.76 72.67 0.94
#